data_AF-A0A9E0DW62-F1
#
_entry.id   AF-A0A9E0DW62-F1
#
_cell.length_a   1.000
_cell.length_b   1.000
_cell.length_c   1.000
_cell.angle_alpha   90.00
_cell.angle_beta   90.00
_cell.angle_gamma   90.00
#
_symmetry.space_group_name_H-M   'P 1'
#
loop_
_entity.id
_entity.type
_entity.pdbx_description
1 polymer ?
#
loop_
_entity_poly.entity_id
_entity_poly.type
_entity_poly.pdbx_seq_one_letter_code
_entity_poly.pdbx_strand_id
1 'polypeptide(L)'
;MMKDYVIDVLMNIGVPAGIKGFTYICDAIELFNTDPYYPDGKISALYIDIAKKYHTTPSRVERSIRHAFDIALTKGDPDMVSRYLDLTNRQNSTLLRTLYLRIGQERRRHQAERHHQQCNPQTCTSQTCEFKAQIYMEAMKTLSEEIESLFNRTLASVRDDIHPTDDGQSERSCSGFPKSLKS
;
A
#
# COMPACT_ATOMS: atom_id res chain seq x y z
N MET A 1 -14.41 4.29 17.04
CA MET A 1 -14.32 3.67 15.68
C MET A 1 -13.08 4.22 14.97
N MET A 2 -12.65 3.69 13.80
CA MET A 2 -11.49 4.23 13.07
C MET A 2 -11.64 5.74 12.79
N LYS A 3 -12.86 6.17 12.47
CA LYS A 3 -13.21 7.56 12.18
C LYS A 3 -12.91 8.54 13.33
N ASP A 4 -13.26 8.18 14.57
CA ASP A 4 -13.02 9.04 15.74
C ASP A 4 -11.51 9.27 15.95
N TYR A 5 -10.72 8.20 15.79
CA TYR A 5 -9.26 8.31 15.88
C TYR A 5 -8.66 9.19 14.78
N VAL A 6 -9.16 9.09 13.55
CA VAL A 6 -8.73 9.96 12.44
C VAL A 6 -9.05 11.42 12.75
N ILE A 7 -10.24 11.71 13.27
CA ILE A 7 -10.66 13.06 13.68
C ILE A 7 -9.69 13.63 14.71
N ASP A 8 -9.38 12.87 15.76
CA ASP A 8 -8.44 13.28 16.81
C ASP A 8 -7.05 13.57 16.24
N VAL A 9 -6.54 12.68 15.39
CA VAL A 9 -5.24 12.86 14.73
C VAL A 9 -5.23 14.13 13.87
N LEU A 10 -6.26 14.36 13.05
CA LEU A 10 -6.34 15.54 12.18
C LEU A 10 -6.37 16.85 12.97
N MET A 11 -7.09 16.89 14.10
CA MET A 11 -7.09 18.06 14.98
C MET A 11 -5.71 18.26 15.62
N ASN A 12 -5.08 17.19 16.09
CA ASN A 12 -3.76 17.25 16.74
C ASN A 12 -2.62 17.66 15.80
N ILE A 13 -2.67 17.29 14.51
CA ILE A 13 -1.70 17.77 13.51
C ILE A 13 -2.03 19.18 13.00
N GLY A 14 -3.09 19.82 13.51
CA GLY A 14 -3.42 21.22 13.20
C GLY A 14 -4.32 21.43 11.98
N VAL A 15 -5.03 20.41 11.48
CA VAL A 15 -6.07 20.62 10.45
C VAL A 15 -7.33 21.18 11.11
N PRO A 16 -7.84 22.37 10.69
CA PRO A 16 -9.05 22.94 11.27
C PRO A 16 -10.30 22.09 10.98
N ALA A 17 -11.09 21.77 12.01
CA ALA A 17 -12.30 20.95 11.84
C ALA A 17 -13.39 21.59 10.94
N GLY A 18 -13.40 22.92 10.83
CA GLY A 18 -14.42 23.67 10.08
C GLY A 18 -14.22 23.74 8.56
N ILE A 19 -13.10 23.25 8.01
CA ILE A 19 -12.83 23.31 6.57
C ILE A 19 -13.23 22.01 5.88
N LYS A 20 -13.68 22.11 4.62
CA LYS A 20 -14.10 20.94 3.83
C LYS A 20 -13.01 19.87 3.67
N GLY A 21 -11.74 20.30 3.58
CA GLY A 21 -10.60 19.41 3.47
C GLY A 21 -10.48 18.43 4.64
N PHE A 22 -10.85 18.85 5.85
CA PHE A 22 -10.88 17.98 7.03
C PHE A 22 -11.83 16.80 6.81
N THR A 23 -13.08 17.09 6.46
CA THR A 23 -14.10 16.06 6.19
C THR A 23 -13.70 15.15 5.04
N TYR A 24 -13.13 15.70 3.97
CA TYR A 24 -12.68 14.92 2.82
C TYR A 24 -11.53 13.98 3.16
N ILE A 25 -10.60 14.39 4.04
CA ILE A 25 -9.53 13.50 4.52
C ILE A 25 -10.13 12.36 5.37
N CYS A 26 -11.07 12.64 6.28
CA CYS A 26 -11.73 11.59 7.06
C CYS A 26 -12.36 10.52 6.15
N ASP A 27 -13.13 10.94 5.15
CA ASP A 27 -13.75 10.03 4.18
C ASP A 27 -12.72 9.29 3.32
N ALA A 28 -11.63 9.96 2.92
CA ALA A 28 -10.55 9.34 2.17
C ALA A 28 -9.90 8.18 2.95
N ILE A 29 -9.61 8.40 4.23
CA ILE A 29 -9.01 7.38 5.11
C ILE A 29 -10.00 6.24 5.39
N GLU A 30 -11.29 6.53 5.52
CA GLU A 30 -12.35 5.52 5.67
C GLU A 30 -12.48 4.64 4.42
N LEU A 31 -12.38 5.24 3.22
CA LEU A 31 -12.35 4.51 1.95
C LEU A 31 -11.10 3.63 1.82
N PHE A 32 -9.92 4.12 2.23
CA PHE A 32 -8.69 3.31 2.23
C PHE A 32 -8.79 2.07 3.13
N ASN A 33 -9.48 2.20 4.26
CA ASN A 33 -9.71 1.09 5.17
C ASN A 33 -10.73 0.06 4.62
N THR A 34 -11.61 0.49 3.73
CA THR A 34 -12.66 -0.36 3.16
C THR A 34 -12.16 -1.11 1.92
N ASP A 35 -11.36 -0.46 1.09
CA ASP A 35 -10.81 -1.05 -0.13
C ASP A 35 -9.31 -0.70 -0.28
N PRO A 36 -8.40 -1.68 -0.10
CA PRO A 36 -6.96 -1.47 -0.21
C PRO A 36 -6.50 -1.09 -1.63
N TYR A 37 -7.38 -1.13 -2.63
CA TYR A 37 -7.07 -0.71 -3.99
C TYR A 37 -6.89 0.81 -4.17
N TYR A 38 -7.50 1.63 -3.31
CA TYR A 38 -7.37 3.10 -3.40
C TYR A 38 -5.96 3.61 -3.13
N PRO A 39 -5.28 3.16 -2.04
CA PRO A 39 -3.87 3.46 -1.81
C PRO A 39 -3.01 3.19 -3.03
N ASP A 40 -3.13 2.06 -3.73
CA ASP A 40 -2.10 1.60 -4.68
C ASP A 40 -2.09 2.28 -6.06
N GLY A 41 -3.07 3.11 -6.41
CA GLY A 41 -2.96 3.81 -7.70
C GLY A 41 -4.14 4.66 -8.17
N LYS A 42 -5.26 4.70 -7.45
CA LYS A 42 -6.48 5.38 -7.90
C LYS A 42 -6.94 6.51 -6.98
N ILE A 43 -6.00 7.36 -6.58
CA ILE A 43 -6.30 8.61 -5.86
C ILE A 43 -7.26 9.52 -6.66
N SER A 44 -7.22 9.46 -7.99
CA SER A 44 -8.19 10.14 -8.84
C SER A 44 -9.62 9.60 -8.69
N ALA A 45 -9.79 8.29 -8.58
CA ALA A 45 -11.10 7.66 -8.34
C ALA A 45 -11.64 8.02 -6.95
N LEU A 46 -10.76 8.04 -5.94
CA LEU A 46 -11.09 8.50 -4.59
C LEU A 46 -11.71 9.91 -4.61
N TYR A 47 -11.09 10.85 -5.33
CA TYR A 47 -11.62 12.21 -5.45
C TYR A 47 -12.95 12.26 -6.18
N ILE A 48 -13.20 11.37 -7.15
CA ILE A 48 -14.48 11.27 -7.85
C ILE A 48 -15.58 10.81 -6.89
N ASP A 49 -15.33 9.80 -6.06
CA ASP A 49 -16.36 9.26 -5.18
C ASP A 49 -16.70 10.20 -4.03
N ILE A 50 -15.70 10.87 -3.46
CA ILE A 50 -15.93 11.97 -2.49
C ILE A 50 -16.69 13.11 -3.18
N ALA A 51 -16.33 13.48 -4.41
CA ALA A 51 -16.99 14.56 -5.12
C ALA A 51 -18.48 14.28 -5.38
N LYS A 52 -18.83 13.04 -5.74
CA LYS A 52 -20.23 12.58 -5.89
C LYS A 52 -20.99 12.73 -4.57
N LYS A 53 -20.40 12.27 -3.45
CA LYS A 53 -21.02 12.34 -2.11
C LYS A 53 -21.35 13.78 -1.67
N TYR A 54 -20.50 14.73 -2.02
CA TYR A 54 -20.65 16.14 -1.60
C TYR A 54 -21.18 17.07 -2.70
N HIS A 55 -21.70 16.52 -3.80
CA HIS A 55 -22.19 17.29 -4.95
C HIS A 55 -21.21 18.39 -5.40
N THR A 56 -19.94 18.01 -5.53
CA THR A 56 -18.85 18.92 -5.91
C THR A 56 -18.03 18.32 -7.05
N THR A 57 -16.88 18.91 -7.40
CA THR A 57 -15.99 18.38 -8.44
C THR A 57 -14.73 17.75 -7.84
N PRO A 58 -14.13 16.73 -8.49
CA PRO A 58 -12.90 16.10 -8.01
C PRO A 58 -11.78 17.12 -7.76
N SER A 59 -11.64 18.12 -8.63
CA SER A 59 -10.64 19.19 -8.48
C SER A 59 -10.88 20.10 -7.27
N ARG A 60 -12.14 20.24 -6.80
CA ARG A 60 -12.45 20.98 -5.56
C ARG A 60 -12.15 20.14 -4.32
N VAL A 61 -12.40 18.83 -4.37
CA VAL A 61 -12.00 17.89 -3.31
C VAL A 61 -10.49 17.92 -3.14
N GLU A 62 -9.76 17.70 -4.23
CA GLU A 62 -8.30 17.69 -4.28
C GLU A 62 -7.70 18.98 -3.70
N ARG A 63 -8.19 20.14 -4.16
CA ARG A 63 -7.73 21.44 -3.68
C ARG A 63 -8.02 21.65 -2.20
N SER A 64 -9.19 21.22 -1.72
CA SER A 64 -9.56 21.34 -0.31
C SER A 64 -8.67 20.48 0.58
N ILE A 65 -8.33 19.26 0.13
CA ILE A 65 -7.39 18.38 0.82
C ILE A 65 -5.98 18.99 0.84
N ARG A 66 -5.49 19.52 -0.29
CA ARG A 66 -4.18 20.19 -0.33
C ARG A 66 -4.15 21.36 0.66
N HIS A 67 -5.19 22.17 0.66
CA HIS A 67 -5.28 23.31 1.56
C HIS A 67 -5.27 22.88 3.04
N ALA A 68 -5.98 21.81 3.39
CA ALA A 68 -5.97 21.25 4.74
C ALA A 68 -4.56 20.81 5.17
N PHE A 69 -3.84 20.07 4.32
CA PHE A 69 -2.48 19.65 4.62
C PHE A 69 -1.49 20.81 4.66
N ASP A 70 -1.65 21.81 3.80
CA ASP A 70 -0.78 22.98 3.80
C ASP A 70 -0.90 23.77 5.11
N ILE A 71 -2.13 23.89 5.66
CA ILE A 71 -2.36 24.47 6.99
C ILE A 71 -1.65 23.64 8.07
N ALA A 72 -1.83 22.32 8.08
CA ALA A 72 -1.16 21.45 9.07
C ALA A 72 0.36 21.57 9.00
N LEU A 73 0.93 21.54 7.80
CA LEU A 73 2.38 21.62 7.60
C LEU A 73 2.99 23.00 7.89
N THR A 74 2.18 24.06 7.95
CA THR A 74 2.65 25.43 8.22
C THR A 74 2.35 25.92 9.63
N LYS A 75 1.27 25.43 10.24
CA LYS A 75 0.76 25.93 11.53
C LYS A 75 0.56 24.84 12.58
N GLY A 76 0.64 23.57 12.20
CA GLY A 76 0.51 22.45 13.13
C GLY A 76 1.72 22.29 14.04
N ASP A 77 1.53 21.54 15.12
CA ASP A 77 2.62 21.13 16.00
C ASP A 77 3.65 20.29 15.21
N PRO A 78 4.92 20.72 15.08
CA PRO A 78 5.94 20.01 14.31
C PRO A 78 6.12 18.56 14.72
N ASP A 79 5.99 18.24 16.00
CA ASP A 79 6.17 16.86 16.51
C ASP A 79 5.00 15.97 16.07
N MET A 80 3.77 16.50 16.13
CA MET A 80 2.59 15.77 15.68
C MET A 80 2.55 15.65 14.15
N VAL A 81 2.88 16.71 13.43
CA VAL A 81 2.94 16.72 11.97
C VAL A 81 3.99 15.73 11.48
N SER A 82 5.21 15.77 12.03
CA SER A 82 6.28 14.84 11.65
C SER A 82 5.98 13.39 12.02
N ARG A 83 5.13 13.15 13.02
CA ARG A 83 4.64 11.82 13.39
C ARG A 83 3.68 11.23 12.37
N TYR A 84 2.83 12.03 11.71
CA TYR A 84 1.78 11.50 10.84
C TYR A 84 1.93 11.82 9.34
N LEU A 85 2.72 12.83 8.97
CA LEU A 85 2.87 13.29 7.59
C LEU A 85 4.32 13.14 7.10
N ASP A 86 4.46 13.16 5.77
CA ASP A 86 5.76 13.25 5.10
C ASP A 86 6.12 14.72 4.90
N LEU A 87 7.26 15.14 5.43
CA LEU A 87 7.76 16.52 5.35
C LEU A 87 8.48 16.81 4.02
N THR A 88 8.89 15.76 3.30
CA THR A 88 9.68 15.87 2.05
C THR A 88 8.75 15.90 0.85
N ASN A 89 7.83 14.93 0.76
CA ASN A 89 6.90 14.81 -0.36
C ASN A 89 5.49 15.28 0.01
N ARG A 90 5.19 16.53 -0.35
CA ARG A 90 3.92 17.21 -0.05
C ARG A 90 2.77 16.90 -1.03
N GLN A 91 2.90 15.88 -1.88
CA GLN A 91 1.81 15.48 -2.76
C GLN A 91 0.64 14.91 -1.95
N ASN A 92 -0.60 15.28 -2.29
CA ASN A 92 -1.78 14.83 -1.56
C ASN A 92 -1.87 13.31 -1.45
N SER A 93 -1.53 12.59 -2.53
CA SER A 93 -1.52 11.13 -2.56
C SER A 93 -0.56 10.55 -1.52
N THR A 94 0.66 11.09 -1.46
CA THR A 94 1.68 10.68 -0.50
C THR A 94 1.22 10.99 0.92
N LEU A 95 0.74 12.22 1.18
CA LEU A 95 0.29 12.62 2.51
C LEU A 95 -0.88 11.78 3.01
N LEU A 96 -1.86 11.47 2.16
CA LEU A 96 -2.97 10.57 2.52
C LEU A 96 -2.50 9.15 2.83
N ARG A 97 -1.61 8.60 1.99
CA ARG A 97 -1.03 7.25 2.21
C ARG A 97 -0.23 7.20 3.51
N THR A 98 0.66 8.16 3.72
CA THR A 98 1.48 8.24 4.94
C THR A 98 0.60 8.39 6.17
N LEU A 99 -0.40 9.28 6.14
CA LEU A 99 -1.35 9.44 7.23
C LEU A 99 -2.07 8.13 7.55
N TYR A 100 -2.63 7.45 6.53
CA TYR A 100 -3.32 6.17 6.69
C TYR A 100 -2.41 5.10 7.33
N LEU A 101 -1.21 4.91 6.76
CA LEU A 101 -0.27 3.89 7.22
C LEU A 101 0.17 4.15 8.67
N ARG A 102 0.50 5.40 9.01
CA ARG A 102 0.97 5.76 10.36
C ARG A 102 -0.14 5.71 11.40
N ILE A 103 -1.37 6.08 11.05
CA ILE A 103 -2.55 5.84 11.90
C ILE A 103 -2.71 4.34 12.19
N GLY A 104 -2.58 3.49 11.16
CA GLY A 104 -2.67 2.04 11.33
C GLY A 104 -1.56 1.47 12.21
N GLN A 105 -0.33 1.94 12.05
CA GLN A 105 0.81 1.54 12.89
C GLN A 105 0.61 1.96 14.35
N GLU A 106 0.22 3.20 14.61
CA GLU A 106 0.01 3.72 15.96
C GLU A 106 -1.14 2.96 16.66
N ARG A 107 -2.24 2.69 15.96
CA ARG A 107 -3.34 1.88 16.50
C ARG A 107 -2.88 0.47 16.89
N ARG A 108 -2.05 -0.18 16.05
CA ARG A 108 -1.45 -1.49 16.36
C ARG A 108 -0.50 -1.41 17.55
N ARG A 109 0.32 -0.37 17.64
CA ARG A 109 1.23 -0.15 18.77
C ARG A 109 0.48 0.04 20.08
N HIS A 110 -0.56 0.88 20.11
CA HIS A 110 -1.40 1.04 21.31
C HIS A 110 -2.11 -0.26 21.71
N GLN A 111 -2.53 -1.08 20.75
CA GLN A 111 -3.08 -2.42 21.04
C GLN A 111 -2.00 -3.34 21.63
N ALA A 112 -0.78 -3.32 21.09
CA ALA A 112 0.37 -4.06 21.59
C ALA A 112 0.71 -3.67 23.04
N GLU A 113 0.79 -2.38 23.31
CA GLU A 113 1.15 -1.81 24.60
C GLU A 113 0.08 -2.07 25.65
N ARG A 114 -1.21 -1.88 25.30
CA ARG A 114 -2.33 -2.23 26.17
C ARG A 114 -2.36 -3.72 26.46
N HIS A 115 -2.17 -4.56 25.45
CA HIS A 115 -2.09 -6.00 25.65
C HIS A 115 -0.89 -6.36 26.54
N HIS A 116 0.28 -5.75 26.35
CA HIS A 116 1.45 -5.99 27.21
C HIS A 116 1.19 -5.61 28.67
N GLN A 117 0.52 -4.49 28.91
CA GLN A 117 0.15 -4.03 30.26
C GLN A 117 -0.95 -4.88 30.91
N GLN A 118 -1.81 -5.52 30.10
CA GLN A 118 -2.92 -6.35 30.58
C GLN A 118 -2.58 -7.86 30.63
N CYS A 119 -1.53 -8.32 29.93
CA CYS A 119 -1.20 -9.75 29.88
C CYS A 119 -0.29 -10.16 31.04
N ASN A 120 -0.53 -11.35 31.60
CA ASN A 120 0.41 -11.98 32.52
C ASN A 120 1.54 -12.66 31.72
N PRO A 121 2.81 -12.22 31.84
CA PRO A 121 3.92 -12.78 31.07
C PRO A 121 4.18 -14.27 31.33
N GLN A 122 3.83 -14.77 32.53
CA GLN A 122 4.09 -16.15 32.94
C GLN A 122 3.12 -17.15 32.29
N THR A 123 1.95 -16.70 31.83
CA THR A 123 0.91 -17.57 31.24
C THR A 123 0.62 -17.25 29.76
N CYS A 124 1.22 -16.17 29.24
CA CYS A 124 1.04 -15.71 27.87
C CYS A 124 1.98 -16.46 26.90
N THR A 125 1.46 -17.46 26.19
CA THR A 125 2.17 -18.21 25.15
C THR A 125 1.67 -17.83 23.75
N SER A 126 2.39 -18.19 22.68
CA SER A 126 1.89 -17.95 21.31
C SER A 126 0.60 -18.70 20.98
N GLN A 127 0.29 -19.79 21.70
CA GLN A 127 -0.93 -20.57 21.50
C GLN A 127 -2.14 -19.96 22.22
N THR A 128 -1.91 -19.21 23.29
CA THR A 128 -2.96 -18.62 24.14
C THR A 128 -3.12 -17.11 23.95
N CYS A 129 -2.21 -16.48 23.20
CA CYS A 129 -2.20 -15.05 22.95
C CYS A 129 -2.39 -14.76 21.46
N GLU A 130 -3.58 -14.26 21.10
CA GLU A 130 -3.91 -13.84 19.73
C GLU A 130 -2.94 -12.77 19.20
N PHE A 131 -2.44 -11.90 20.08
CA PHE A 131 -1.49 -10.84 19.70
C PHE A 131 -0.10 -11.40 19.35
N LYS A 132 0.45 -12.34 20.14
CA LYS A 132 1.68 -13.06 19.78
C LYS A 132 1.49 -13.82 18.48
N ALA A 133 0.37 -14.55 18.33
CA ALA A 133 0.04 -15.28 17.11
C ALA A 133 0.00 -14.35 15.88
N GLN A 134 -0.62 -13.17 15.97
CA GLN A 134 -0.64 -12.18 14.90
C GLN A 134 0.75 -11.67 14.52
N ILE A 135 1.59 -11.32 15.50
CA ILE A 135 2.98 -10.90 15.22
C ILE A 135 3.74 -12.01 14.50
N TYR A 136 3.66 -13.24 15.00
CA TYR A 136 4.33 -14.38 14.37
C TYR A 136 3.80 -14.60 12.95
N MET A 137 2.49 -14.59 12.73
CA MET A 137 1.89 -14.75 11.41
C MET A 137 2.31 -13.63 10.44
N GLU A 138 2.36 -12.37 10.89
CA GLU A 138 2.77 -11.23 10.05
C GLU A 138 4.27 -11.31 9.71
N ALA A 139 5.12 -11.66 10.68
CA ALA A 139 6.54 -11.91 10.45
C ALA A 139 6.75 -13.08 9.48
N MET A 140 6.00 -14.17 9.64
CA MET A 140 6.06 -15.33 8.73
C MET A 140 5.55 -14.99 7.33
N LYS A 141 4.51 -14.17 7.20
CA LYS A 141 4.02 -13.68 5.90
C LYS A 141 5.09 -12.85 5.19
N THR A 142 5.69 -11.90 5.90
CA THR A 142 6.76 -11.05 5.37
C THR A 142 7.95 -11.89 4.92
N LEU A 143 8.38 -12.84 5.76
CA LEU A 143 9.46 -13.77 5.43
C LEU A 143 9.11 -14.62 4.20
N SER A 144 7.87 -15.10 4.09
CA SER A 144 7.41 -15.87 2.93
C SER A 144 7.50 -15.05 1.64
N GLU A 145 7.06 -13.79 1.67
CA GLU A 145 7.13 -12.88 0.53
C GLU A 145 8.59 -12.59 0.12
N GLU A 146 9.49 -12.45 1.08
CA GLU A 146 10.93 -12.30 0.82
C GLU A 146 11.55 -13.57 0.21
N ILE A 147 11.23 -14.74 0.75
CA ILE A 147 11.70 -16.04 0.22
C ILE A 147 11.19 -16.25 -1.21
N GLU A 148 9.91 -15.97 -1.48
CA GLU A 148 9.35 -16.04 -2.82
C GLU A 148 10.03 -15.06 -3.78
N SER A 149 10.34 -13.83 -3.33
CA SER A 149 11.08 -12.86 -4.14
C SER A 149 12.49 -13.36 -4.46
N LEU A 150 13.21 -13.91 -3.49
CA LEU A 150 14.54 -14.47 -3.68
C LEU A 150 14.53 -15.69 -4.60
N PHE A 151 13.54 -16.57 -4.43
CA PHE A 151 13.35 -17.74 -5.28
C PHE A 151 13.06 -17.33 -6.73
N ASN A 152 12.16 -16.37 -6.95
CA ASN A 152 11.84 -15.86 -8.28
C ASN A 152 13.04 -15.17 -8.95
N ARG A 153 13.86 -14.42 -8.21
CA ARG A 153 15.10 -13.82 -8.73
C ARG A 153 16.14 -14.87 -9.11
N THR A 154 16.29 -15.90 -8.28
CA THR A 154 17.23 -16.99 -8.53
C THR A 154 16.80 -17.82 -9.75
N LEU A 155 15.51 -18.14 -9.87
CA LEU A 155 14.97 -18.81 -11.05
C LEU A 155 15.09 -17.98 -12.32
N ALA A 156 14.91 -16.67 -12.25
CA ALA A 156 15.15 -15.77 -13.38
C ALA A 156 16.62 -15.81 -13.83
N SER A 157 17.56 -15.80 -12.88
CA SER A 157 19.00 -15.91 -13.18
C SER A 157 19.38 -17.27 -13.81
N VAL A 158 18.73 -18.37 -13.41
CA VAL A 158 19.01 -19.70 -13.98
C VAL A 158 18.37 -19.86 -15.37
N ARG A 159 17.33 -19.09 -15.69
CA ARG A 159 16.65 -19.14 -16.99
C ARG A 159 17.46 -18.50 -18.12
N ASP A 160 18.34 -17.54 -17.80
CA ASP A 160 19.23 -16.90 -18.78
C ASP A 160 20.45 -17.77 -19.17
N ASP A 161 20.76 -18.82 -18.39
CA ASP A 161 21.87 -19.75 -18.65
C ASP A 161 21.47 -20.96 -19.53
N ILE A 162 20.21 -21.07 -19.95
CA ILE A 162 19.76 -22.08 -20.93
C ILE A 162 19.86 -21.49 -22.34
N HIS A 163 21.08 -21.43 -22.87
CA HIS A 163 21.29 -21.25 -24.30
C HIS A 163 20.80 -22.52 -25.03
N PRO A 164 19.92 -22.43 -26.04
CA PRO A 164 19.61 -23.59 -26.87
C PRO A 164 20.89 -23.97 -27.63
N THR A 165 21.38 -25.20 -27.44
CA THR A 165 22.42 -25.76 -28.29
C THR A 165 21.86 -25.90 -29.71
N ASP A 166 22.39 -25.08 -30.60
CA ASP A 166 22.20 -25.11 -32.04
C ASP A 166 22.84 -26.40 -32.59
N ASP A 167 22.01 -27.35 -33.02
CA ASP A 167 22.43 -28.49 -33.83
C ASP A 167 21.61 -28.52 -35.12
N GLY A 168 22.25 -28.06 -36.19
CA GLY A 168 22.36 -28.88 -37.40
C GLY A 168 21.20 -28.80 -38.40
N GLN A 169 21.43 -27.99 -39.43
CA GLN A 169 20.78 -28.03 -40.74
C GLN A 169 20.48 -29.45 -41.27
N SER A 170 19.25 -29.67 -41.74
CA SER A 170 18.98 -30.53 -42.91
C SER A 170 17.63 -30.14 -43.53
N GLU A 171 17.62 -29.03 -44.27
CA GLU A 171 16.61 -28.80 -45.30
C GLU A 171 16.76 -29.89 -46.38
N ARG A 172 15.79 -30.80 -46.50
CA ARG A 172 15.57 -31.54 -47.74
C ARG A 172 14.41 -30.90 -48.49
N SER A 173 14.77 -30.07 -49.46
CA SER A 173 13.88 -29.61 -50.51
C SER A 173 13.34 -30.79 -51.31
N CYS A 174 12.02 -30.95 -51.34
CA CYS A 174 11.34 -31.73 -52.37
C CYS A 174 11.10 -30.84 -53.59
N SER A 175 11.87 -31.03 -54.66
CA SER A 175 11.49 -30.64 -56.03
C SER A 175 12.16 -31.59 -57.02
N GLY A 176 11.41 -32.01 -58.04
CA GLY A 176 11.63 -33.26 -58.76
C GLY A 176 12.38 -33.20 -60.09
N PHE A 177 12.54 -34.42 -60.63
CA PHE A 177 12.87 -34.84 -62.02
C PHE A 177 14.31 -34.56 -62.53
N PRO A 178 14.92 -35.51 -63.30
CA PRO A 178 14.44 -35.84 -64.64
C PRO A 178 14.51 -37.33 -65.07
N LYS A 179 14.08 -37.50 -66.34
CA LYS A 179 13.57 -38.65 -67.07
C LYS A 179 14.62 -39.71 -67.51
N SER A 180 14.06 -40.90 -67.74
CA SER A 180 14.32 -41.84 -68.86
C SER A 180 15.43 -42.88 -68.74
N LEU A 181 15.04 -44.15 -68.87
CA LEU A 181 15.67 -45.12 -69.78
C LEU A 181 14.67 -46.21 -70.15
N LYS A 182 14.48 -46.37 -71.46
CA LYS A 182 13.77 -47.46 -72.14
C LYS A 182 14.68 -48.70 -72.15
N SER A 183 14.11 -49.89 -71.93
CA SER A 183 14.12 -51.01 -72.89
C SER A 183 13.15 -52.08 -72.43
#